data_AF-A0A9P0MQF5-F1
#
_entry.id   AF-A0A9P0MQF5-F1
#
_cell.length_a   1.000
_cell.length_b   1.000
_cell.length_c   1.000
_cell.angle_alpha   90.00
_cell.angle_beta   90.00
_cell.angle_gamma   90.00
#
_symmetry.space_group_name_H-M   'P 1'
#
loop_
_entity.id
_entity.type
_entity.pdbx_description
1 polymer ?
#
loop_
_entity_poly.entity_id
_entity_poly.type
_entity_poly.pdbx_seq_one_letter_code
_entity_poly.pdbx_strand_id
1 'polypeptide(L)'
;MRELLYFTLLFLLISTACSSVDLPISLIQDYFDVLYIKSLTLLLCSPSVKKTAILSKLSADGFLVSFSPDTVDDLPIRRSGGVLDLTCNFSLGIIHQVEWLLLDDGSSLDVIEDAYILPGSCVTVAQVLGTEVVYWDVYRTSPYRPLKYTLLANQTLEQFIQLPDRPNRKDFEGISLLGAAVLYFPHMFCGFDCRDHPEVDTIAKTGFPISQHLQEQLNFTLTFLILNDYGWKTNNTFSGLMGLLQREEIDMGVIGIFMRPDRIETVDFTGDTFEIKSLLIYKQPALSAVSNIFVLPFTRMVWLCCAALAVLTGLFLMADVATSFGNRQTFEELVTTADVEATDQDVRELYSKKIASIGPKAYLSPVEGIKKLRSGMFAFDVETHWGYKIISDTFHENEKCDLDEMRIFLLPKLSIPVVKKSGYREHFTRMNTWQRDVGLHSRIRQRWLPKKPVCDNSGRGYVSVGLTDFRPALLVMVYGITFSILAFLLEIITRYRCGFLKKSKRKPRKVKHWNRVL
;
A
#
# COMPACT_ATOMS: atom_id res chain seq x y z
N MET A 1 57.58 41.26 -44.08
CA MET A 1 56.43 42.09 -43.64
C MET A 1 55.08 41.68 -44.22
N ARG A 2 54.95 41.21 -45.48
CA ARG A 2 53.63 40.84 -46.05
C ARG A 2 52.94 39.65 -45.34
N GLU A 3 53.71 38.59 -45.02
CA GLU A 3 53.17 37.39 -44.33
C GLU A 3 52.60 37.65 -42.93
N LEU A 4 53.24 38.51 -42.12
CA LEU A 4 52.79 38.82 -40.76
C LEU A 4 51.42 39.52 -40.71
N LEU A 5 51.04 40.21 -41.80
CA LEU A 5 49.74 40.87 -41.94
C LEU A 5 48.60 39.90 -42.26
N TYR A 6 48.89 38.81 -42.99
CA TYR A 6 47.89 37.77 -43.24
C TYR A 6 47.55 36.97 -41.98
N PHE A 7 48.55 36.58 -41.18
CA PHE A 7 48.31 35.83 -39.94
C PHE A 7 47.55 36.63 -38.88
N THR A 8 47.77 37.96 -38.80
CA THR A 8 47.07 38.84 -37.87
C THR A 8 45.63 39.15 -38.31
N LEU A 9 45.39 39.34 -39.61
CA LEU A 9 44.03 39.46 -40.15
C LEU A 9 43.21 38.16 -40.00
N LEU A 10 43.84 36.99 -40.20
CA LEU A 10 43.14 35.71 -40.03
C LEU A 10 42.74 35.46 -38.57
N PHE A 11 43.55 35.88 -37.59
CA PHE A 11 43.21 35.78 -36.18
C PHE A 11 42.04 36.71 -35.78
N LEU A 12 41.99 37.93 -36.34
CA LEU A 12 40.90 38.89 -36.11
C LEU A 12 39.56 38.48 -36.76
N LEU A 13 39.61 37.68 -37.84
CA LEU A 13 38.42 37.14 -38.51
C LEU A 13 37.88 35.84 -37.87
N ILE A 14 38.61 35.23 -36.93
CA ILE A 14 38.15 34.05 -36.17
C ILE A 14 37.62 34.45 -34.79
N SER A 15 37.95 35.63 -34.26
CA SER A 15 37.40 36.13 -32.98
C SER A 15 36.07 36.87 -33.11
N THR A 16 35.40 36.83 -34.27
CA THR A 16 34.20 37.64 -34.60
C THR A 16 33.02 36.78 -35.08
N ALA A 17 32.88 35.56 -34.55
CA ALA A 17 31.78 34.64 -34.87
C ALA A 17 31.22 33.89 -33.64
N CYS A 18 31.03 34.60 -32.51
CA CYS A 18 30.14 34.15 -31.44
C CYS A 18 29.63 35.38 -30.65
N SER A 19 28.55 35.98 -31.14
CA SER A 19 27.85 37.08 -30.48
C SER A 19 26.98 36.55 -29.32
N SER A 20 27.58 35.83 -28.37
CA SER A 20 26.85 35.40 -27.17
C SER A 20 26.43 36.64 -26.39
N VAL A 21 25.15 37.00 -26.47
CA VAL A 21 24.54 38.01 -25.60
C VAL A 21 24.90 37.66 -24.16
N ASP A 22 25.45 38.62 -23.41
CA ASP A 22 25.90 38.35 -22.03
C ASP A 22 24.67 38.15 -21.14
N LEU A 23 24.31 36.87 -20.98
CA LEU A 23 23.00 36.47 -20.48
C LEU A 23 22.78 36.98 -19.05
N PRO A 24 21.76 37.84 -18.81
CA PRO A 24 21.59 38.49 -17.52
C PRO A 24 21.27 37.48 -16.42
N ILE A 25 22.23 37.26 -15.51
CA ILE A 25 22.06 36.33 -14.38
C ILE A 25 20.89 36.78 -13.47
N SER A 26 20.63 38.09 -13.38
CA SER A 26 19.46 38.67 -12.69
C SER A 26 18.15 38.08 -13.20
N LEU A 27 17.98 37.95 -14.52
CA LEU A 27 16.76 37.41 -15.14
C LEU A 27 16.40 36.01 -14.61
N ILE A 28 17.42 35.16 -14.43
CA ILE A 28 17.27 33.81 -13.86
C ILE A 28 16.98 33.89 -12.35
N GLN A 29 17.66 34.80 -11.64
CA GLN A 29 17.48 34.99 -10.20
C GLN A 29 16.05 35.44 -9.89
N ASP A 30 15.62 36.54 -10.47
CA ASP A 30 14.33 37.19 -10.19
C ASP A 30 13.15 36.28 -10.57
N TYR A 31 13.23 35.57 -11.71
CA TYR A 31 12.21 34.62 -12.15
C TYR A 31 12.02 33.45 -11.17
N PHE A 32 13.11 32.80 -10.73
CA PHE A 32 12.99 31.63 -9.86
C PHE A 32 12.80 31.97 -8.38
N ASP A 33 13.25 33.14 -7.91
CA ASP A 33 12.96 33.60 -6.54
C ASP A 33 11.47 33.88 -6.33
N VAL A 34 10.79 34.53 -7.29
CA VAL A 34 9.32 34.76 -7.22
C VAL A 34 8.52 33.44 -7.26
N LEU A 35 9.07 32.39 -7.89
CA LEU A 35 8.47 31.05 -7.90
C LEU A 35 8.85 30.17 -6.68
N TYR A 36 9.69 30.70 -5.78
CA TYR A 36 10.27 30.02 -4.62
C TYR A 36 11.08 28.75 -4.96
N ILE A 37 11.75 28.73 -6.12
CA ILE A 37 12.52 27.59 -6.63
C ILE A 37 14.01 27.83 -6.40
N LYS A 38 14.59 27.17 -5.39
CA LYS A 38 16.02 27.27 -5.04
C LYS A 38 16.89 26.10 -5.54
N SER A 39 16.40 25.27 -6.47
CA SER A 39 17.15 24.16 -7.08
C SER A 39 17.07 24.25 -8.60
N LEU A 40 18.17 24.58 -9.27
CA LEU A 40 18.22 24.92 -10.70
C LEU A 40 19.20 24.04 -11.48
N THR A 41 18.80 23.57 -12.66
CA THR A 41 19.69 22.95 -13.65
C THR A 41 19.86 23.89 -14.84
N LEU A 42 21.10 24.27 -15.17
CA LEU A 42 21.41 25.29 -16.17
C LEU A 42 22.08 24.65 -17.41
N LEU A 43 21.32 24.48 -18.48
CA LEU A 43 21.79 23.99 -19.77
C LEU A 43 22.13 25.18 -20.68
N LEU A 44 23.37 25.67 -20.56
CA LEU A 44 23.87 26.88 -21.21
C LEU A 44 25.07 26.61 -22.13
N CYS A 45 25.22 27.34 -23.23
CA CYS A 45 26.39 27.22 -24.14
C CYS A 45 27.66 27.88 -23.59
N SER A 46 27.54 28.66 -22.51
CA SER A 46 28.65 29.42 -21.92
C SER A 46 29.89 28.55 -21.60
N PRO A 47 31.12 29.05 -21.88
CA PRO A 47 32.35 28.36 -21.54
C PRO A 47 32.54 28.22 -20.03
N SER A 48 33.37 27.26 -19.60
CA SER A 48 33.51 26.86 -18.19
C SER A 48 33.80 28.01 -17.23
N VAL A 49 34.54 29.05 -17.67
CA VAL A 49 34.85 30.25 -16.87
C VAL A 49 33.61 31.12 -16.60
N LYS A 50 32.69 31.24 -17.58
CA LYS A 50 31.39 31.89 -17.34
C LYS A 50 30.52 31.01 -16.42
N LYS A 51 30.52 29.69 -16.61
CA LYS A 51 29.76 28.75 -15.75
C LYS A 51 30.20 28.79 -14.28
N THR A 52 31.49 28.89 -13.98
CA THR A 52 31.96 29.04 -12.58
C THR A 52 31.58 30.39 -11.97
N ALA A 53 31.55 31.48 -12.74
CA ALA A 53 31.09 32.79 -12.27
C ALA A 53 29.57 32.81 -12.02
N ILE A 54 28.78 32.19 -12.90
CA ILE A 54 27.33 32.00 -12.72
C ILE A 54 27.06 31.18 -11.45
N LEU A 55 27.78 30.07 -11.26
CA LEU A 55 27.69 29.21 -10.08
C LEU A 55 28.00 29.97 -8.79
N SER A 56 29.10 30.75 -8.75
CA SER A 56 29.48 31.47 -7.54
C SER A 56 28.50 32.58 -7.17
N LYS A 57 27.89 33.26 -8.16
CA LYS A 57 26.85 34.27 -7.89
C LYS A 57 25.56 33.61 -7.38
N LEU A 58 25.00 32.65 -8.11
CA LEU A 58 23.76 31.97 -7.74
C LEU A 58 23.87 31.24 -6.39
N SER A 59 25.02 30.62 -6.10
CA SER A 59 25.26 29.96 -4.82
C SER A 59 25.40 30.94 -3.64
N ALA A 60 25.79 32.19 -3.87
CA ALA A 60 25.79 33.22 -2.82
C ALA A 60 24.35 33.63 -2.45
N ASP A 61 23.46 33.69 -3.44
CA ASP A 61 22.04 34.02 -3.29
C ASP A 61 21.16 32.79 -2.90
N GLY A 62 21.82 31.71 -2.42
CA GLY A 62 21.19 30.54 -1.82
C GLY A 62 20.62 29.50 -2.80
N PHE A 63 20.91 29.60 -4.10
CA PHE A 63 20.48 28.59 -5.08
C PHE A 63 21.43 27.39 -5.13
N LEU A 64 20.86 26.19 -5.15
CA LEU A 64 21.55 24.96 -5.51
C LEU A 64 21.57 24.86 -7.04
N VAL A 65 22.75 24.87 -7.65
CA VAL A 65 22.91 24.93 -9.12
C VAL A 65 23.67 23.72 -9.65
N SER A 66 23.10 23.10 -10.68
CA SER A 66 23.73 22.04 -11.49
C SER A 66 23.88 22.48 -12.95
N PHE A 67 24.83 21.85 -13.65
CA PHE A 67 24.99 21.95 -15.11
C PHE A 67 24.89 20.58 -15.80
N SER A 68 24.52 19.50 -15.08
CA SER A 68 24.28 18.17 -15.67
C SER A 68 22.78 17.97 -15.98
N PRO A 69 22.40 17.45 -17.15
CA PRO A 69 21.02 17.06 -17.42
C PRO A 69 20.52 15.94 -16.50
N ASP A 70 21.40 15.05 -16.02
CA ASP A 70 21.02 13.89 -15.20
C ASP A 70 20.34 14.32 -13.88
N THR A 71 20.76 15.46 -13.33
CA THR A 71 20.23 15.99 -12.06
C THR A 71 18.80 16.54 -12.15
N VAL A 72 18.19 16.55 -13.34
CA VAL A 72 16.75 16.82 -13.50
C VAL A 72 15.90 15.66 -12.96
N ASP A 73 16.38 14.41 -13.06
CA ASP A 73 15.61 13.21 -12.72
C ASP A 73 15.78 12.76 -11.25
N ASP A 74 16.91 13.08 -10.61
CA ASP A 74 17.32 12.53 -9.30
C ASP A 74 16.65 13.17 -8.06
N LEU A 75 15.72 14.13 -8.21
CA LEU A 75 15.23 14.98 -7.10
C LEU A 75 13.70 14.88 -6.83
N PRO A 76 13.16 13.71 -6.43
CA PRO A 76 11.71 13.47 -6.32
C PRO A 76 10.97 14.17 -5.15
N ILE A 77 11.60 15.15 -4.46
CA ILE A 77 11.10 15.74 -3.20
C ILE A 77 11.07 17.29 -3.23
N ARG A 78 11.63 17.95 -4.25
CA ARG A 78 11.69 19.44 -4.30
C ARG A 78 11.24 19.97 -5.66
N ARG A 79 10.49 21.09 -5.64
CA ARG A 79 10.18 21.87 -6.85
C ARG A 79 11.50 22.43 -7.41
N SER A 80 11.90 21.95 -8.57
CA SER A 80 13.12 22.33 -9.28
C SER A 80 12.80 23.16 -10.52
N GLY A 81 13.82 23.89 -10.99
CA GLY A 81 13.78 24.68 -12.21
C GLY A 81 14.81 24.22 -13.23
N GLY A 82 14.46 24.29 -14.50
CA GLY A 82 15.37 24.10 -15.62
C GLY A 82 15.55 25.40 -16.39
N VAL A 83 16.78 25.72 -16.77
CA VAL A 83 17.09 26.79 -17.72
C VAL A 83 17.71 26.17 -18.95
N LEU A 84 17.20 26.51 -20.13
CA LEU A 84 17.71 26.03 -21.41
C LEU A 84 17.95 27.21 -22.36
N ASP A 85 19.19 27.34 -22.79
CA ASP A 85 19.65 28.26 -23.83
C ASP A 85 19.32 27.67 -25.21
N LEU A 86 18.39 28.26 -25.95
CA LEU A 86 17.92 27.72 -27.24
C LEU A 86 18.92 27.91 -28.38
N THR A 87 19.98 28.71 -28.19
CA THR A 87 21.11 28.78 -29.13
C THR A 87 21.96 27.49 -29.13
N CYS A 88 21.67 26.56 -28.22
CA CYS A 88 22.42 25.33 -28.02
C CYS A 88 21.75 24.10 -28.63
N ASN A 89 22.57 23.26 -29.27
CA ASN A 89 22.18 21.92 -29.70
C ASN A 89 22.12 20.93 -28.51
N PHE A 90 21.06 21.02 -27.70
CA PHE A 90 20.73 20.08 -26.63
C PHE A 90 19.51 19.23 -27.01
N SER A 91 19.36 18.06 -26.38
CA SER A 91 18.16 17.23 -26.56
C SER A 91 16.94 17.87 -25.88
N LEU A 92 15.91 18.17 -26.68
CA LEU A 92 14.64 18.74 -26.19
C LEU A 92 13.77 17.72 -25.44
N GLY A 93 14.11 16.42 -25.49
CA GLY A 93 13.49 15.35 -24.69
C GLY A 93 13.84 15.38 -23.19
N ILE A 94 14.37 16.50 -22.69
CA ILE A 94 14.65 16.75 -21.26
C ILE A 94 13.52 17.62 -20.64
N ILE A 95 12.67 18.26 -21.46
CA ILE A 95 11.68 19.26 -21.02
C ILE A 95 10.43 18.61 -20.40
N HIS A 96 10.58 18.04 -19.21
CA HIS A 96 9.53 17.35 -18.46
C HIS A 96 9.52 17.74 -16.97
N GLN A 97 8.34 17.67 -16.35
CA GLN A 97 8.05 17.66 -14.89
C GLN A 97 8.62 18.79 -13.99
N VAL A 98 9.47 19.68 -14.49
CA VAL A 98 10.05 20.83 -13.75
C VAL A 98 9.62 22.17 -14.36
N GLU A 99 9.92 23.27 -13.67
CA GLU A 99 9.61 24.63 -14.13
C GLU A 99 10.70 25.12 -15.10
N TRP A 100 10.40 25.27 -16.38
CA TRP A 100 11.38 25.59 -17.42
C TRP A 100 11.34 27.06 -17.85
N LEU A 101 12.52 27.69 -17.86
CA LEU A 101 12.78 28.97 -18.50
C LEU A 101 13.66 28.72 -19.74
N LEU A 102 13.08 28.86 -20.92
CA LEU A 102 13.79 28.80 -22.20
C LEU A 102 14.23 30.21 -22.59
N LEU A 103 15.44 30.34 -23.13
CA LEU A 103 16.05 31.62 -23.48
C LEU A 103 16.26 31.68 -24.99
N ASP A 104 15.67 32.68 -25.64
CA ASP A 104 15.76 32.94 -27.07
C ASP A 104 16.37 34.33 -27.34
N ASP A 105 17.19 34.45 -28.39
CA ASP A 105 17.82 35.71 -28.83
C ASP A 105 17.03 36.42 -29.94
N GLY A 106 15.84 35.91 -30.27
CA GLY A 106 14.96 36.39 -31.34
C GLY A 106 15.09 35.59 -32.64
N SER A 107 15.94 34.55 -32.70
CA SER A 107 16.21 33.78 -33.92
C SER A 107 15.72 32.33 -33.91
N SER A 108 15.45 31.74 -32.74
CA SER A 108 15.49 30.28 -32.55
C SER A 108 14.16 29.65 -32.12
N LEU A 109 13.03 30.31 -32.37
CA LEU A 109 11.69 29.78 -32.02
C LEU A 109 11.31 28.49 -32.79
N ASP A 110 11.84 28.29 -34.01
CA ASP A 110 11.61 27.07 -34.79
C ASP A 110 12.24 25.82 -34.13
N VAL A 111 13.31 26.00 -33.34
CA VAL A 111 14.05 24.91 -32.68
C VAL A 111 13.15 24.11 -31.73
N ILE A 112 12.14 24.73 -31.13
CA ILE A 112 11.24 24.06 -30.18
C ILE A 112 10.03 23.38 -30.83
N GLU A 113 9.85 23.40 -32.16
CA GLU A 113 8.67 22.81 -32.82
C GLU A 113 8.56 21.28 -32.59
N ASP A 114 9.67 20.57 -32.37
CA ASP A 114 9.70 19.14 -32.02
C ASP A 114 9.69 18.86 -30.50
N ALA A 115 9.75 19.87 -29.63
CA ALA A 115 9.88 19.69 -28.18
C ALA A 115 8.58 19.17 -27.51
N TYR A 116 8.69 18.29 -26.50
CA TYR A 116 7.55 17.62 -25.86
C TYR A 116 6.79 18.50 -24.84
N ILE A 117 6.42 19.72 -25.24
CA ILE A 117 5.80 20.74 -24.39
C ILE A 117 4.27 20.54 -24.32
N LEU A 118 3.85 19.53 -23.55
CA LEU A 118 2.44 19.19 -23.29
C LEU A 118 1.82 20.07 -22.17
N PRO A 119 0.49 20.00 -21.91
CA PRO A 119 -0.18 20.95 -21.03
C PRO A 119 0.32 21.00 -19.59
N GLY A 120 0.92 19.92 -19.07
CA GLY A 120 1.57 19.86 -17.75
C GLY A 120 3.04 20.27 -17.73
N SER A 121 3.67 20.56 -18.87
CA SER A 121 5.05 21.07 -18.93
C SER A 121 5.05 22.59 -18.67
N CYS A 122 5.54 23.01 -17.51
CA CYS A 122 5.57 24.42 -17.10
C CYS A 122 6.70 25.20 -17.80
N VAL A 123 6.53 25.45 -19.10
CA VAL A 123 7.54 26.09 -19.97
C VAL A 123 7.20 27.55 -20.21
N THR A 124 8.17 28.43 -19.97
CA THR A 124 8.14 29.85 -20.32
C THR A 124 9.30 30.14 -21.27
N VAL A 125 9.05 30.81 -22.41
CA VAL A 125 10.11 31.35 -23.27
C VAL A 125 10.31 32.83 -22.90
N ALA A 126 11.54 33.21 -22.56
CA ALA A 126 11.97 34.60 -22.43
C ALA A 126 12.81 34.97 -23.65
N GLN A 127 12.25 35.83 -24.50
CA GLN A 127 12.88 36.30 -25.74
C GLN A 127 13.56 37.65 -25.48
N VAL A 128 14.88 37.71 -25.63
CA VAL A 128 15.71 38.86 -25.24
C VAL A 128 16.02 39.75 -26.45
N LEU A 129 15.22 40.80 -26.62
CA LEU A 129 15.33 41.76 -27.73
C LEU A 129 16.16 42.97 -27.29
N GLY A 130 17.46 42.74 -27.09
CA GLY A 130 18.44 43.76 -26.68
C GLY A 130 18.26 44.21 -25.23
N THR A 131 17.37 45.18 -24.99
CA THR A 131 17.05 45.73 -23.66
C THR A 131 15.64 45.35 -23.17
N GLU A 132 14.79 44.83 -24.05
CA GLU A 132 13.46 44.32 -23.69
C GLU A 132 13.49 42.79 -23.60
N VAL A 133 12.69 42.23 -22.70
CA VAL A 133 12.45 40.79 -22.56
C VAL A 133 10.95 40.55 -22.58
N VAL A 134 10.50 39.79 -23.57
CA VAL A 134 9.09 39.41 -23.71
C VAL A 134 8.93 37.93 -23.37
N TYR A 135 7.98 37.65 -22.48
CA TYR A 135 7.74 36.34 -21.88
C TYR A 135 6.50 35.69 -22.47
N TRP A 136 6.64 34.45 -22.93
CA TRP A 136 5.57 33.64 -23.52
C TRP A 136 5.32 32.38 -22.70
N ASP A 137 4.06 32.12 -22.32
CA ASP A 137 3.61 30.77 -21.92
C ASP A 137 3.49 29.91 -23.19
N VAL A 138 4.20 28.79 -23.23
CA VAL A 138 4.26 27.92 -24.41
C VAL A 138 3.80 26.51 -24.06
N TYR A 139 2.86 25.96 -24.85
CA TYR A 139 2.45 24.55 -24.81
C TYR A 139 1.64 24.13 -26.04
N ARG A 140 1.50 22.82 -26.25
CA ARG A 140 0.52 22.20 -27.16
C ARG A 140 -0.36 21.20 -26.42
N THR A 141 -1.54 20.91 -26.96
CA THR A 141 -2.49 19.94 -26.39
C THR A 141 -2.12 18.50 -26.69
N SER A 142 -1.47 18.23 -27.81
CA SER A 142 -0.99 16.91 -28.25
C SER A 142 0.29 17.11 -29.09
N PRO A 143 1.22 16.13 -29.19
CA PRO A 143 2.44 16.30 -30.00
C PRO A 143 2.13 16.61 -31.48
N TYR A 144 1.03 16.06 -31.99
CA TYR A 144 0.54 16.27 -33.37
C TYR A 144 -0.20 17.61 -33.58
N ARG A 145 -0.13 18.54 -32.64
CA ARG A 145 -0.68 19.91 -32.74
C ARG A 145 0.46 20.94 -32.71
N PRO A 146 0.30 22.11 -33.36
CA PRO A 146 1.27 23.19 -33.26
C PRO A 146 1.34 23.74 -31.83
N LEU A 147 2.48 24.34 -31.49
CA LEU A 147 2.66 25.08 -30.24
C LEU A 147 1.78 26.33 -30.21
N LYS A 148 1.27 26.66 -29.02
CA LYS A 148 0.58 27.91 -28.72
C LYS A 148 1.50 28.81 -27.92
N TYR A 149 1.47 30.10 -28.23
CA TYR A 149 2.25 31.13 -27.57
C TYR A 149 1.28 32.14 -26.96
N THR A 150 1.29 32.28 -25.63
CA THR A 150 0.46 33.26 -24.92
C THR A 150 1.37 34.30 -24.27
N LEU A 151 1.22 35.57 -24.63
CA LEU A 151 2.02 36.65 -24.04
C LEU A 151 1.69 36.79 -22.55
N LEU A 152 2.71 36.69 -21.69
CA LEU A 152 2.62 36.93 -20.25
C LEU A 152 2.95 38.39 -19.92
N ALA A 153 4.10 38.88 -20.39
CA ALA A 153 4.54 40.27 -20.18
C ALA A 153 5.58 40.69 -21.23
N ASN A 154 5.74 41.99 -21.42
CA ASN A 154 6.97 42.61 -21.93
C ASN A 154 7.56 43.48 -20.81
N GLN A 155 8.87 43.41 -20.58
CA GLN A 155 9.58 44.07 -19.48
C GLN A 155 10.97 44.53 -19.94
N THR A 156 11.63 45.41 -19.19
CA THR A 156 13.02 45.80 -19.46
C THR A 156 14.00 44.96 -18.64
N LEU A 157 15.22 44.78 -19.16
CA LEU A 157 16.27 43.96 -18.55
C LEU A 157 16.69 44.39 -17.12
N GLU A 158 16.36 45.62 -16.74
CA GLU A 158 16.71 46.25 -15.45
C GLU A 158 15.58 46.18 -14.41
N GLN A 159 14.35 45.83 -14.80
CA GLN A 159 13.17 45.87 -13.92
C GLN A 159 12.29 44.63 -14.10
N PHE A 160 12.63 43.55 -13.38
CA PHE A 160 11.76 42.39 -13.30
C PHE A 160 10.48 42.74 -12.51
N ILE A 161 9.33 42.52 -13.15
CA ILE A 161 8.01 42.59 -12.53
C ILE A 161 7.46 41.17 -12.45
N GLN A 162 6.79 40.82 -11.34
CA GLN A 162 6.15 39.51 -11.20
C GLN A 162 5.23 39.23 -12.40
N LEU A 163 5.50 38.13 -13.10
CA LEU A 163 4.69 37.67 -14.22
C LEU A 163 3.26 37.28 -13.76
N PRO A 164 2.24 37.49 -14.60
CA PRO A 164 0.89 37.03 -14.30
C PRO A 164 0.81 35.49 -14.28
N ASP A 165 -0.19 34.96 -13.59
CA ASP A 165 -0.47 33.52 -13.58
C ASP A 165 -0.71 32.96 -15.00
N ARG A 166 -0.15 31.78 -15.27
CA ARG A 166 -0.30 31.07 -16.55
C ARG A 166 -1.78 30.81 -16.88
N PRO A 167 -2.18 30.82 -18.16
CA PRO A 167 -3.55 30.52 -18.58
C PRO A 167 -4.01 29.12 -18.14
N ASN A 168 -5.32 28.95 -17.92
CA ASN A 168 -5.91 27.71 -17.42
C ASN A 168 -5.94 26.59 -18.49
N ARG A 169 -4.88 25.77 -18.54
CA ARG A 169 -4.68 24.67 -19.51
C ARG A 169 -5.54 23.39 -19.28
N LYS A 170 -6.82 23.54 -18.90
CA LYS A 170 -7.73 22.41 -18.63
C LYS A 170 -8.45 21.86 -19.86
N ASP A 171 -8.58 22.65 -20.91
CA ASP A 171 -9.25 22.24 -22.15
C ASP A 171 -8.23 21.61 -23.11
N PHE A 172 -8.46 20.35 -23.48
CA PHE A 172 -7.62 19.60 -24.42
C PHE A 172 -8.19 19.62 -25.86
N GLU A 173 -9.21 20.44 -26.14
CA GLU A 173 -9.73 20.75 -27.49
C GLU A 173 -10.17 19.54 -28.33
N GLY A 174 -10.69 18.50 -27.65
CA GLY A 174 -11.23 17.30 -28.28
C GLY A 174 -10.18 16.36 -28.89
N ILE A 175 -8.87 16.54 -28.60
CA ILE A 175 -7.82 15.63 -29.08
C ILE A 175 -8.18 14.17 -28.79
N SER A 176 -7.83 13.26 -29.70
CA SER A 176 -7.98 11.83 -29.44
C SER A 176 -6.75 11.31 -28.70
N LEU A 177 -6.97 10.75 -27.52
CA LEU A 177 -5.98 9.97 -26.78
C LEU A 177 -6.28 8.48 -27.00
N LEU A 178 -5.23 7.69 -27.18
CA LEU A 178 -5.30 6.25 -27.31
C LEU A 178 -4.91 5.59 -25.98
N GLY A 179 -5.73 4.69 -25.49
CA GLY A 179 -5.42 3.91 -24.30
C GLY A 179 -5.67 2.42 -24.44
N ALA A 180 -5.49 1.69 -23.35
CA ALA A 180 -5.85 0.28 -23.27
C ALA A 180 -6.62 -0.04 -21.98
N ALA A 181 -7.62 -0.92 -22.12
CA ALA A 181 -8.32 -1.58 -21.03
C ALA A 181 -7.98 -3.08 -21.05
N VAL A 182 -7.88 -3.70 -19.87
CA VAL A 182 -7.65 -5.15 -19.74
C VAL A 182 -8.91 -5.82 -19.21
N LEU A 183 -9.31 -6.92 -19.85
CA LEU A 183 -10.40 -7.81 -19.44
C LEU A 183 -9.86 -9.24 -19.40
N TYR A 184 -9.90 -9.88 -18.23
CA TYR A 184 -9.50 -11.29 -18.10
C TYR A 184 -10.59 -12.24 -18.59
N PHE A 185 -11.86 -11.83 -18.56
CA PHE A 185 -12.99 -12.70 -18.90
C PHE A 185 -13.85 -12.10 -20.04
N PRO A 186 -13.30 -11.89 -21.25
CA PRO A 186 -14.02 -11.27 -22.35
C PRO A 186 -15.28 -12.03 -22.79
N HIS A 187 -15.37 -13.33 -22.49
CA HIS A 187 -16.56 -14.16 -22.74
C HIS A 187 -17.71 -13.93 -21.74
N MET A 188 -17.47 -13.23 -20.62
CA MET A 188 -18.49 -12.77 -19.66
C MET A 188 -18.69 -11.23 -19.73
N PHE A 189 -18.05 -10.54 -20.68
CA PHE A 189 -18.10 -9.10 -20.78
C PHE A 189 -19.31 -8.61 -21.61
N CYS A 190 -20.35 -8.17 -20.90
CA CYS A 190 -21.56 -7.57 -21.47
C CYS A 190 -21.50 -6.03 -21.59
N GLY A 191 -20.31 -5.42 -21.47
CA GLY A 191 -20.09 -3.97 -21.52
C GLY A 191 -19.74 -3.35 -20.16
N PHE A 192 -19.15 -2.14 -20.16
CA PHE A 192 -18.71 -1.46 -18.92
C PHE A 192 -19.87 -1.03 -18.01
N ASP A 193 -21.02 -0.65 -18.58
CA ASP A 193 -22.24 -0.34 -17.81
C ASP A 193 -23.00 -1.60 -17.33
N CYS A 194 -22.59 -2.79 -17.78
CA CYS A 194 -23.26 -4.05 -17.43
C CYS A 194 -22.98 -4.46 -15.98
N ARG A 195 -24.05 -4.56 -15.19
CA ARG A 195 -23.98 -4.93 -13.76
C ARG A 195 -24.13 -6.43 -13.50
N ASP A 196 -24.38 -7.23 -14.53
CA ASP A 196 -24.31 -8.68 -14.44
C ASP A 196 -22.86 -9.09 -14.16
N HIS A 197 -22.70 -10.10 -13.30
CA HIS A 197 -21.41 -10.53 -12.75
C HIS A 197 -20.55 -9.35 -12.22
N PRO A 198 -20.96 -8.65 -11.14
CA PRO A 198 -20.19 -7.54 -10.55
C PRO A 198 -18.82 -7.96 -9.99
N GLU A 199 -18.58 -9.25 -9.81
CA GLU A 199 -17.29 -9.84 -9.46
C GLU A 199 -16.32 -9.89 -10.67
N VAL A 200 -16.82 -10.05 -11.89
CA VAL A 200 -16.01 -10.22 -13.10
C VAL A 200 -15.48 -8.88 -13.61
N ASP A 201 -14.17 -8.84 -13.88
CA ASP A 201 -13.43 -7.69 -14.39
C ASP A 201 -13.70 -6.38 -13.60
N THR A 202 -13.79 -6.53 -12.28
CA THR A 202 -14.07 -5.47 -11.30
C THR A 202 -13.16 -4.24 -11.48
N ILE A 203 -11.87 -4.44 -11.78
CA ILE A 203 -10.90 -3.36 -12.04
C ILE A 203 -11.32 -2.53 -13.26
N ALA A 204 -11.83 -3.17 -14.31
CA ALA A 204 -12.25 -2.49 -15.52
C ALA A 204 -13.59 -1.77 -15.33
N LYS A 205 -14.57 -2.42 -14.68
CA LYS A 205 -15.88 -1.81 -14.32
C LYS A 205 -15.76 -0.61 -13.37
N THR A 206 -14.73 -0.58 -12.51
CA THR A 206 -14.47 0.56 -11.61
C THR A 206 -13.53 1.62 -12.21
N GLY A 207 -12.57 1.23 -13.05
CA GLY A 207 -11.61 2.14 -13.67
C GLY A 207 -12.18 2.95 -14.84
N PHE A 208 -12.93 2.30 -15.74
CA PHE A 208 -13.45 2.94 -16.96
C PHE A 208 -14.29 4.21 -16.68
N PRO A 209 -15.20 4.24 -15.67
CA PRO A 209 -15.93 5.47 -15.34
C PRO A 209 -15.05 6.63 -14.86
N ILE A 210 -13.89 6.38 -14.23
CA ILE A 210 -12.94 7.45 -13.87
C ILE A 210 -12.39 8.09 -15.14
N SER A 211 -11.97 7.27 -16.11
CA SER A 211 -11.44 7.76 -17.38
C SER A 211 -12.50 8.43 -18.27
N GLN A 212 -13.77 8.00 -18.19
CA GLN A 212 -14.89 8.74 -18.78
C GLN A 212 -15.04 10.13 -18.13
N HIS A 213 -15.00 10.22 -16.79
CA HIS A 213 -15.04 11.51 -16.11
C HIS A 213 -13.81 12.37 -16.40
N LEU A 214 -12.61 11.80 -16.57
CA LEU A 214 -11.43 12.55 -17.04
C LEU A 214 -11.65 13.13 -18.45
N GLN A 215 -12.26 12.36 -19.36
CA GLN A 215 -12.63 12.81 -20.70
C GLN A 215 -13.60 14.01 -20.65
N GLU A 216 -14.64 13.93 -19.80
CA GLU A 216 -15.61 15.00 -19.57
C GLU A 216 -14.97 16.25 -18.92
N GLN A 217 -14.06 16.07 -17.96
CA GLN A 217 -13.43 17.16 -17.19
C GLN A 217 -12.34 17.93 -17.96
N LEU A 218 -11.72 17.30 -18.95
CA LEU A 218 -10.58 17.85 -19.70
C LEU A 218 -10.85 18.03 -21.20
N ASN A 219 -12.06 17.70 -21.68
CA ASN A 219 -12.48 17.85 -23.07
C ASN A 219 -11.50 17.21 -24.07
N PHE A 220 -11.30 15.89 -23.96
CA PHE A 220 -10.62 15.07 -24.98
C PHE A 220 -11.56 13.98 -25.50
N THR A 221 -11.10 13.13 -26.42
CA THR A 221 -11.82 11.93 -26.88
C THR A 221 -10.99 10.67 -26.56
N LEU A 222 -11.57 9.73 -25.82
CA LEU A 222 -10.88 8.52 -25.39
C LEU A 222 -11.15 7.36 -26.35
N THR A 223 -10.15 7.00 -27.13
CA THR A 223 -10.14 5.76 -27.93
C THR A 223 -9.35 4.69 -27.18
N PHE A 224 -9.73 3.41 -27.28
CA PHE A 224 -9.01 2.37 -26.55
C PHE A 224 -9.04 0.98 -27.17
N LEU A 225 -7.96 0.24 -26.90
CA LEU A 225 -7.81 -1.18 -27.19
C LEU A 225 -8.28 -2.03 -26.00
N ILE A 226 -8.79 -3.24 -26.29
CA ILE A 226 -9.09 -4.25 -25.26
C ILE A 226 -8.01 -5.33 -25.31
N LEU A 227 -7.42 -5.61 -24.16
CA LEU A 227 -6.34 -6.58 -23.96
C LEU A 227 -6.72 -7.63 -22.92
N ASN A 228 -5.95 -8.72 -22.85
CA ASN A 228 -6.10 -9.80 -21.85
C ASN A 228 -4.92 -9.90 -20.86
N ASP A 229 -3.89 -9.05 -21.00
CA ASP A 229 -2.74 -9.00 -20.10
C ASP A 229 -2.43 -7.56 -19.63
N TYR A 230 -2.26 -7.39 -18.32
CA TYR A 230 -1.80 -6.16 -17.69
C TYR A 230 -0.30 -5.91 -17.90
N GLY A 231 0.48 -6.95 -18.14
CA GLY A 231 1.90 -6.87 -18.44
C GLY A 231 2.81 -7.27 -17.29
N TRP A 232 3.78 -8.12 -17.62
CA TRP A 232 4.80 -8.67 -16.73
C TRP A 232 6.21 -8.38 -17.25
N LYS A 233 7.14 -8.05 -16.35
CA LYS A 233 8.53 -7.72 -16.69
C LYS A 233 9.32 -8.99 -16.95
N THR A 234 9.68 -9.26 -18.20
CA THR A 234 10.55 -10.37 -18.63
C THR A 234 11.75 -9.78 -19.37
N ASN A 235 12.96 -10.12 -18.95
CA ASN A 235 14.22 -9.59 -19.50
C ASN A 235 14.22 -8.05 -19.64
N ASN A 236 13.76 -7.34 -18.60
CA ASN A 236 13.57 -5.89 -18.53
C ASN A 236 12.52 -5.26 -19.47
N THR A 237 11.84 -6.06 -20.28
CA THR A 237 10.71 -5.63 -21.15
C THR A 237 9.37 -6.06 -20.57
N PHE A 238 8.30 -5.28 -20.78
CA PHE A 238 6.94 -5.63 -20.37
C PHE A 238 6.10 -6.21 -21.52
N SER A 239 5.30 -7.23 -21.18
CA SER A 239 4.17 -7.68 -22.01
C SER A 239 2.92 -6.79 -21.85
N GLY A 240 1.86 -7.08 -22.60
CA GLY A 240 0.51 -6.54 -22.35
C GLY A 240 0.42 -5.00 -22.33
N LEU A 241 -0.52 -4.48 -21.53
CA LEU A 241 -0.77 -3.04 -21.37
C LEU A 241 0.51 -2.25 -20.97
N MET A 242 1.28 -2.76 -20.02
CA MET A 242 2.56 -2.14 -19.62
C MET A 242 3.57 -2.07 -20.78
N GLY A 243 3.58 -3.07 -21.66
CA GLY A 243 4.45 -3.11 -22.83
C GLY A 243 4.11 -2.04 -23.86
N LEU A 244 2.82 -1.74 -24.08
CA LEU A 244 2.39 -0.65 -24.95
C LEU A 244 2.84 0.71 -24.40
N LEU A 245 2.64 0.94 -23.09
CA LEU A 245 3.10 2.16 -22.42
C LEU A 245 4.64 2.31 -22.43
N GLN A 246 5.39 1.21 -22.26
CA GLN A 246 6.86 1.21 -22.30
C GLN A 246 7.41 1.57 -23.70
N ARG A 247 6.62 1.40 -24.76
CA ARG A 247 6.99 1.73 -26.15
C ARG A 247 6.26 2.96 -26.70
N GLU A 248 5.54 3.68 -25.84
CA GLU A 248 4.74 4.87 -26.18
C GLU A 248 3.70 4.63 -27.29
N GLU A 249 3.25 3.38 -27.43
CA GLU A 249 2.23 2.97 -28.42
C GLU A 249 0.79 3.36 -28.00
N ILE A 250 0.61 3.76 -26.73
CA ILE A 250 -0.64 4.31 -26.16
C ILE A 250 -0.30 5.41 -25.14
N ASP A 251 -1.16 6.42 -24.98
CA ASP A 251 -0.97 7.54 -24.04
C ASP A 251 -1.19 7.14 -22.57
N MET A 252 -2.21 6.29 -22.32
CA MET A 252 -2.71 5.99 -20.98
C MET A 252 -3.35 4.60 -20.82
N GLY A 253 -3.38 4.08 -19.58
CA GLY A 253 -4.31 3.02 -19.21
C GLY A 253 -5.71 3.57 -18.99
N VAL A 254 -6.70 3.02 -19.67
CA VAL A 254 -8.14 3.37 -19.52
C VAL A 254 -8.72 2.84 -18.21
N ILE A 255 -8.02 1.90 -17.57
CA ILE A 255 -8.40 1.32 -16.29
C ILE A 255 -7.22 1.40 -15.32
N GLY A 256 -7.51 1.39 -14.02
CA GLY A 256 -6.46 1.38 -13.00
C GLY A 256 -5.65 0.07 -13.02
N ILE A 257 -4.34 0.16 -12.78
CA ILE A 257 -3.46 -1.01 -12.59
C ILE A 257 -2.75 -0.90 -11.24
N PHE A 258 -2.32 -2.03 -10.68
CA PHE A 258 -1.58 -2.03 -9.41
C PHE A 258 -0.26 -1.26 -9.53
N MET A 259 -0.06 -0.28 -8.64
CA MET A 259 1.19 0.47 -8.47
C MET A 259 2.26 -0.41 -7.81
N ARG A 260 2.95 -1.20 -8.63
CA ARG A 260 4.09 -2.04 -8.21
C ARG A 260 5.43 -1.31 -8.44
N PRO A 261 6.48 -1.56 -7.64
CA PRO A 261 7.79 -0.94 -7.83
C PRO A 261 8.34 -1.12 -9.25
N ASP A 262 8.27 -2.34 -9.81
CA ASP A 262 8.77 -2.66 -11.15
C ASP A 262 8.08 -1.86 -12.28
N ARG A 263 6.87 -1.36 -12.02
CA ARG A 263 6.08 -0.52 -12.94
C ARG A 263 6.35 0.96 -12.74
N ILE A 264 6.55 1.42 -11.50
CA ILE A 264 6.85 2.85 -11.18
C ILE A 264 8.15 3.32 -11.86
N GLU A 265 9.10 2.40 -12.06
CA GLU A 265 10.31 2.63 -12.88
C GLU A 265 9.99 2.97 -14.35
N THR A 266 8.93 2.36 -14.91
CA THR A 266 8.69 2.28 -16.36
C THR A 266 7.52 3.13 -16.85
N VAL A 267 6.54 3.43 -15.99
CA VAL A 267 5.38 4.30 -16.29
C VAL A 267 5.15 5.26 -15.12
N ASP A 268 4.44 6.35 -15.37
CA ASP A 268 3.99 7.24 -14.31
C ASP A 268 2.52 6.98 -13.94
N PHE A 269 2.16 7.35 -12.70
CA PHE A 269 0.86 7.08 -12.11
C PHE A 269 0.16 8.38 -11.71
N THR A 270 -1.14 8.50 -12.03
CA THR A 270 -1.93 9.74 -11.85
C THR A 270 -2.54 9.87 -10.46
N GLY A 271 -1.81 9.47 -9.41
CA GLY A 271 -2.34 9.23 -8.07
C GLY A 271 -3.19 7.96 -7.98
N ASP A 272 -3.46 7.48 -6.77
CA ASP A 272 -4.32 6.30 -6.56
C ASP A 272 -5.76 6.52 -7.07
N THR A 273 -6.49 5.45 -7.32
CA THR A 273 -7.89 5.48 -7.82
C THR A 273 -8.79 4.67 -6.88
N PHE A 274 -8.46 3.39 -6.70
CA PHE A 274 -9.13 2.47 -5.79
C PHE A 274 -8.15 1.54 -5.08
N GLU A 275 -8.64 0.94 -4.00
CA GLU A 275 -7.98 -0.12 -3.26
C GLU A 275 -8.84 -1.38 -3.41
N ILE A 276 -8.28 -2.45 -4.00
CA ILE A 276 -8.83 -3.79 -3.85
C ILE A 276 -8.18 -4.40 -2.59
N LYS A 277 -9.00 -5.09 -1.79
CA LYS A 277 -8.55 -5.78 -0.58
C LYS A 277 -8.64 -7.27 -0.81
N SER A 278 -7.55 -7.99 -0.54
CA SER A 278 -7.60 -9.41 -0.17
C SER A 278 -7.90 -9.52 1.32
N LEU A 279 -8.72 -10.49 1.70
CA LEU A 279 -9.04 -10.80 3.09
C LEU A 279 -8.96 -12.31 3.29
N LEU A 280 -8.31 -12.74 4.37
CA LEU A 280 -8.42 -14.10 4.88
C LEU A 280 -9.78 -14.24 5.55
N ILE A 281 -10.72 -14.88 4.85
CA ILE A 281 -12.03 -15.23 5.40
C ILE A 281 -11.93 -16.62 6.04
N TYR A 282 -12.49 -16.79 7.23
CA TYR A 282 -12.54 -18.08 7.92
C TYR A 282 -13.85 -18.24 8.71
N LYS A 283 -14.22 -19.48 9.01
CA LYS A 283 -15.30 -19.78 9.95
C LYS A 283 -14.75 -19.70 11.38
N GLN A 284 -15.39 -18.92 12.25
CA GLN A 284 -14.98 -18.83 13.66
C GLN A 284 -15.18 -20.19 14.36
N PRO A 285 -14.13 -20.77 14.98
CA PRO A 285 -14.25 -22.07 15.63
C PRO A 285 -15.04 -21.96 16.94
N ALA A 286 -15.88 -22.97 17.21
CA ALA A 286 -16.54 -23.08 18.51
C ALA A 286 -15.50 -23.15 19.64
N LEU A 287 -15.73 -22.40 20.72
CA LEU A 287 -14.78 -22.24 21.83
C LEU A 287 -14.38 -23.59 22.49
N SER A 288 -15.28 -24.57 22.42
CA SER A 288 -15.13 -25.96 22.86
C SER A 288 -14.21 -26.82 21.98
N ALA A 289 -14.04 -26.48 20.71
CA ALA A 289 -13.17 -27.20 19.78
C ALA A 289 -11.69 -26.83 19.98
N VAL A 290 -11.41 -25.62 20.48
CA VAL A 290 -10.05 -25.11 20.72
C VAL A 290 -9.59 -25.37 22.16
N SER A 291 -10.52 -25.48 23.12
CA SER A 291 -10.18 -25.54 24.54
C SER A 291 -11.23 -26.28 25.39
N ASN A 292 -10.81 -26.81 26.55
CA ASN A 292 -11.75 -27.37 27.52
C ASN A 292 -12.51 -26.23 28.23
N ILE A 293 -13.80 -26.09 27.92
CA ILE A 293 -14.71 -25.05 28.44
C ILE A 293 -14.69 -24.97 29.97
N PHE A 294 -14.50 -26.08 30.68
CA PHE A 294 -14.50 -26.11 32.15
C PHE A 294 -13.21 -25.56 32.79
N VAL A 295 -12.14 -25.44 32.02
CA VAL A 295 -10.83 -24.95 32.49
C VAL A 295 -10.54 -23.55 31.95
N LEU A 296 -11.06 -23.22 30.75
CA LEU A 296 -10.85 -21.96 30.05
C LEU A 296 -11.08 -20.67 30.88
N PRO A 297 -12.12 -20.55 31.75
CA PRO A 297 -12.40 -19.30 32.47
C PRO A 297 -11.32 -18.87 33.47
N PHE A 298 -10.39 -19.76 33.83
CA PHE A 298 -9.38 -19.52 34.85
C PHE A 298 -7.98 -19.89 34.33
N THR A 299 -7.04 -18.94 34.45
CA THR A 299 -5.65 -19.17 34.00
C THR A 299 -4.98 -20.27 34.83
N ARG A 300 -3.90 -20.86 34.29
CA ARG A 300 -3.13 -21.89 35.01
C ARG A 300 -2.64 -21.41 36.38
N MET A 301 -2.35 -20.10 36.53
CA MET A 301 -1.99 -19.52 37.81
C MET A 301 -3.15 -19.52 38.80
N VAL A 302 -4.39 -19.22 38.38
CA VAL A 302 -5.56 -19.33 39.27
C VAL A 302 -5.75 -20.77 39.76
N TRP A 303 -5.62 -21.77 38.88
CA TRP A 303 -5.68 -23.19 39.28
C TRP A 303 -4.56 -23.57 40.26
N LEU A 304 -3.33 -23.09 40.06
CA LEU A 304 -2.22 -23.29 40.99
C LEU A 304 -2.45 -22.57 42.32
N CYS A 305 -3.00 -21.35 42.32
CA CYS A 305 -3.39 -20.62 43.52
C CYS A 305 -4.54 -21.32 44.27
N CYS A 306 -5.53 -21.90 43.58
CA CYS A 306 -6.59 -22.69 44.20
C CYS A 306 -6.05 -24.00 44.80
N ALA A 307 -5.13 -24.68 44.12
CA ALA A 307 -4.47 -25.88 44.65
C ALA A 307 -3.56 -25.55 45.84
N ALA A 308 -2.79 -24.46 45.75
CA ALA A 308 -1.98 -23.95 46.85
C ALA A 308 -2.86 -23.52 48.03
N LEU A 309 -4.01 -22.86 47.79
CA LEU A 309 -4.96 -22.50 48.84
C LEU A 309 -5.62 -23.73 49.46
N ALA A 310 -5.93 -24.77 48.69
CA ALA A 310 -6.45 -26.04 49.22
C ALA A 310 -5.41 -26.78 50.08
N VAL A 311 -4.14 -26.79 49.67
CA VAL A 311 -3.04 -27.35 50.45
C VAL A 311 -2.75 -26.48 51.69
N LEU A 312 -2.72 -25.16 51.56
CA LEU A 312 -2.49 -24.23 52.66
C LEU A 312 -3.65 -24.23 53.66
N THR A 313 -4.90 -24.36 53.23
CA THR A 313 -6.06 -24.51 54.15
C THR A 313 -6.10 -25.91 54.77
N GLY A 314 -5.69 -26.97 54.06
CA GLY A 314 -5.50 -28.29 54.67
C GLY A 314 -4.40 -28.30 55.73
N LEU A 315 -3.25 -27.68 55.44
CA LEU A 315 -2.15 -27.49 56.39
C LEU A 315 -2.55 -26.54 57.52
N PHE A 316 -3.32 -25.48 57.24
CA PHE A 316 -3.81 -24.54 58.25
C PHE A 316 -4.84 -25.19 59.17
N LEU A 317 -5.76 -26.02 58.68
CA LEU A 317 -6.66 -26.81 59.54
C LEU A 317 -5.89 -27.83 60.39
N MET A 318 -4.82 -28.43 59.85
CA MET A 318 -3.91 -29.28 60.63
C MET A 318 -3.07 -28.47 61.64
N ALA A 319 -2.85 -27.18 61.40
CA ALA A 319 -2.09 -26.27 62.26
C ALA A 319 -2.97 -25.55 63.31
N ASP A 320 -4.22 -25.22 63.02
CA ASP A 320 -5.22 -24.75 63.99
C ASP A 320 -5.46 -25.80 65.08
N VAL A 321 -5.47 -27.08 64.67
CA VAL A 321 -5.50 -28.24 65.58
C VAL A 321 -4.21 -28.38 66.41
N ALA A 322 -3.10 -27.75 66.00
CA ALA A 322 -1.80 -27.81 66.69
C ALA A 322 -1.45 -26.56 67.52
N THR A 323 -1.87 -25.36 67.10
CA THR A 323 -1.45 -24.06 67.64
C THR A 323 -2.52 -22.98 67.45
N SER A 324 -3.42 -22.81 68.42
CA SER A 324 -4.45 -21.76 68.40
C SER A 324 -3.92 -20.36 68.82
N PHE A 325 -2.85 -19.86 68.18
CA PHE A 325 -2.15 -18.60 68.51
C PHE A 325 -1.42 -17.97 67.30
N GLY A 326 -1.67 -16.68 66.99
CA GLY A 326 -0.69 -15.81 66.31
C GLY A 326 -1.09 -15.07 65.01
N ASN A 327 -1.19 -13.73 65.09
CA ASN A 327 -1.23 -12.76 63.97
C ASN A 327 0.23 -12.36 63.56
N ARG A 328 0.64 -11.73 62.43
CA ARG A 328 0.10 -11.15 61.15
C ARG A 328 1.32 -10.65 60.31
N GLN A 329 1.35 -10.17 59.05
CA GLN A 329 0.50 -10.13 57.82
C GLN A 329 1.40 -9.59 56.65
N THR A 330 0.88 -9.49 55.41
CA THR A 330 1.23 -8.50 54.33
C THR A 330 2.64 -8.52 53.66
N PHE A 331 2.88 -8.12 52.38
CA PHE A 331 2.02 -7.85 51.18
C PHE A 331 2.90 -7.45 49.95
N GLU A 332 2.48 -7.79 48.70
CA GLU A 332 2.84 -7.22 47.35
C GLU A 332 4.33 -7.02 46.93
N GLU A 333 4.72 -6.80 45.65
CA GLU A 333 4.20 -7.10 44.29
C GLU A 333 5.40 -7.07 43.30
N LEU A 334 5.29 -7.63 42.07
CA LEU A 334 5.47 -6.89 40.79
C LEU A 334 5.58 -7.79 39.54
N VAL A 335 5.24 -7.19 38.39
CA VAL A 335 5.33 -7.73 37.02
C VAL A 335 6.12 -6.72 36.17
N THR A 336 6.98 -7.16 35.24
CA THR A 336 7.18 -6.54 33.89
C THR A 336 8.25 -7.24 33.05
N THR A 337 7.91 -7.52 31.79
CA THR A 337 8.65 -7.17 30.55
C THR A 337 7.69 -7.42 29.38
N ALA A 338 7.27 -6.38 28.65
CA ALA A 338 8.01 -5.66 27.59
C ALA A 338 8.00 -6.40 26.23
N ASP A 339 6.94 -6.14 25.47
CA ASP A 339 6.94 -5.52 24.13
C ASP A 339 7.94 -5.97 23.04
N VAL A 340 7.40 -6.26 21.85
CA VAL A 340 7.87 -5.71 20.56
C VAL A 340 6.66 -5.51 19.63
N GLU A 341 6.52 -4.34 19.00
CA GLU A 341 5.49 -4.09 17.97
C GLU A 341 5.96 -4.38 16.53
N ALA A 342 5.02 -4.89 15.72
CA ALA A 342 4.78 -4.55 14.33
C ALA A 342 5.98 -4.32 13.37
N THR A 343 6.53 -5.40 12.82
CA THR A 343 6.63 -5.55 11.34
C THR A 343 6.58 -7.04 11.03
N ASP A 344 5.40 -7.63 11.21
CA ASP A 344 5.15 -9.04 11.51
C ASP A 344 6.12 -10.07 10.91
N GLN A 345 7.08 -10.45 11.75
CA GLN A 345 7.79 -11.72 11.65
C GLN A 345 6.80 -12.88 11.48
N ASP A 346 5.64 -12.80 12.14
CA ASP A 346 4.54 -13.78 12.09
C ASP A 346 3.94 -13.93 10.68
N VAL A 347 3.86 -12.87 9.88
CA VAL A 347 3.38 -12.95 8.48
C VAL A 347 4.44 -13.61 7.58
N ARG A 348 5.72 -13.35 7.84
CA ARG A 348 6.84 -14.01 7.14
C ARG A 348 6.96 -15.49 7.52
N GLU A 349 6.74 -15.82 8.79
CA GLU A 349 6.65 -17.20 9.27
C GLU A 349 5.40 -17.89 8.68
N LEU A 350 4.22 -17.26 8.73
CA LEU A 350 3.00 -17.79 8.11
C LEU A 350 3.22 -18.14 6.64
N TYR A 351 3.76 -17.21 5.85
CA TYR A 351 4.03 -17.43 4.43
C TYR A 351 5.00 -18.60 4.21
N SER A 352 6.15 -18.61 4.88
CA SER A 352 7.16 -19.66 4.70
C SER A 352 6.71 -21.04 5.21
N LYS A 353 6.01 -21.08 6.35
CA LYS A 353 5.59 -22.30 7.07
C LYS A 353 4.30 -22.92 6.54
N LYS A 354 3.36 -22.11 6.01
CA LYS A 354 2.03 -22.57 5.54
C LYS A 354 1.76 -22.42 4.05
N ILE A 355 2.39 -21.46 3.35
CA ILE A 355 2.09 -21.20 1.93
C ILE A 355 3.19 -21.78 1.04
N ALA A 356 4.45 -21.34 1.22
CA ALA A 356 5.58 -21.79 0.43
C ALA A 356 5.83 -23.31 0.56
N SER A 357 5.56 -23.89 1.72
CA SER A 357 5.69 -25.33 2.00
C SER A 357 4.68 -26.22 1.24
N ILE A 358 3.57 -25.65 0.76
CA ILE A 358 2.52 -26.36 0.00
C ILE A 358 2.71 -26.17 -1.52
N GLY A 359 3.41 -25.11 -1.93
CA GLY A 359 3.73 -24.82 -3.33
C GLY A 359 2.47 -24.61 -4.18
N PRO A 360 2.39 -25.15 -5.41
CA PRO A 360 1.27 -24.85 -6.33
C PRO A 360 -0.10 -25.31 -5.82
N LYS A 361 -0.15 -26.24 -4.84
CA LYS A 361 -1.41 -26.70 -4.22
C LYS A 361 -1.99 -25.71 -3.20
N ALA A 362 -1.29 -24.62 -2.89
CA ALA A 362 -1.80 -23.56 -2.02
C ALA A 362 -2.85 -22.69 -2.72
N TYR A 363 -2.80 -22.60 -4.05
CA TYR A 363 -3.69 -21.78 -4.86
C TYR A 363 -4.94 -22.58 -5.28
N LEU A 364 -6.10 -21.97 -5.12
CA LEU A 364 -7.41 -22.54 -5.47
C LEU A 364 -8.24 -21.48 -6.20
N SER A 365 -9.19 -21.91 -7.03
CA SER A 365 -10.18 -20.98 -7.59
C SER A 365 -11.05 -20.37 -6.48
N PRO A 366 -11.54 -19.12 -6.60
CA PRO A 366 -12.38 -18.49 -5.57
C PRO A 366 -13.60 -19.33 -5.20
N VAL A 367 -14.26 -19.93 -6.20
CA VAL A 367 -15.43 -20.80 -6.02
C VAL A 367 -15.08 -22.06 -5.23
N GLU A 368 -13.93 -22.70 -5.49
CA GLU A 368 -13.50 -23.90 -4.77
C GLU A 368 -13.01 -23.59 -3.35
N GLY A 369 -12.26 -22.51 -3.16
CA GLY A 369 -11.77 -22.07 -1.85
C GLY A 369 -12.92 -21.74 -0.90
N ILE A 370 -13.91 -20.98 -1.37
CA ILE A 370 -15.11 -20.61 -0.59
C ILE A 370 -16.01 -21.85 -0.35
N LYS A 371 -16.08 -22.79 -1.29
CA LYS A 371 -16.76 -24.08 -1.07
C LYS A 371 -16.06 -24.92 0.01
N LYS A 372 -14.73 -24.90 0.10
CA LYS A 372 -13.97 -25.56 1.19
C LYS A 372 -14.18 -24.87 2.54
N LEU A 373 -14.21 -23.54 2.56
CA LEU A 373 -14.51 -22.73 3.74
C LEU A 373 -15.88 -23.07 4.36
N ARG A 374 -16.91 -23.36 3.55
CA ARG A 374 -18.21 -23.85 4.05
C ARG A 374 -18.13 -25.27 4.68
N SER A 375 -17.17 -26.09 4.28
CA SER A 375 -17.12 -27.53 4.58
C SER A 375 -16.32 -27.94 5.83
N GLY A 376 -15.55 -27.03 6.45
CA GLY A 376 -14.73 -27.36 7.62
C GLY A 376 -13.85 -26.20 8.10
N MET A 377 -12.89 -26.49 8.98
CA MET A 377 -11.92 -25.49 9.47
C MET A 377 -10.89 -25.16 8.39
N PHE A 378 -11.28 -24.30 7.46
CA PHE A 378 -10.45 -23.79 6.37
C PHE A 378 -10.54 -22.26 6.32
N ALA A 379 -9.39 -21.62 6.12
CA ALA A 379 -9.27 -20.18 5.97
C ALA A 379 -8.74 -19.90 4.55
N PHE A 380 -9.33 -18.92 3.87
CA PHE A 380 -9.07 -18.66 2.46
C PHE A 380 -8.88 -17.16 2.21
N ASP A 381 -7.71 -16.78 1.69
CA ASP A 381 -7.44 -15.40 1.28
C ASP A 381 -8.01 -15.16 -0.11
N VAL A 382 -8.88 -14.16 -0.25
CA VAL A 382 -9.59 -13.87 -1.49
C VAL A 382 -9.86 -12.38 -1.63
N GLU A 383 -9.82 -11.88 -2.87
CA GLU A 383 -10.22 -10.52 -3.17
C GLU A 383 -11.70 -10.31 -2.83
N THR A 384 -11.98 -9.25 -2.07
CA THR A 384 -13.31 -8.87 -1.55
C THR A 384 -14.44 -8.93 -2.57
N HIS A 385 -14.20 -8.60 -3.84
CA HIS A 385 -15.22 -8.64 -4.89
C HIS A 385 -15.66 -10.06 -5.24
N TRP A 386 -14.73 -11.03 -5.34
CA TRP A 386 -15.08 -12.45 -5.47
C TRP A 386 -15.65 -13.01 -4.16
N GLY A 387 -14.98 -12.73 -3.03
CA GLY A 387 -15.34 -13.25 -1.71
C GLY A 387 -16.77 -12.92 -1.32
N TYR A 388 -17.11 -11.64 -1.25
CA TYR A 388 -18.43 -11.19 -0.81
C TYR A 388 -19.55 -11.61 -1.76
N LYS A 389 -19.31 -11.64 -3.07
CA LYS A 389 -20.32 -12.04 -4.05
C LYS A 389 -20.66 -13.53 -3.95
N ILE A 390 -19.65 -14.41 -3.98
CA ILE A 390 -19.87 -15.86 -3.87
C ILE A 390 -20.49 -16.22 -2.52
N ILE A 391 -20.05 -15.61 -1.42
CA ILE A 391 -20.65 -15.84 -0.09
C ILE A 391 -22.11 -15.34 -0.04
N SER A 392 -22.39 -14.15 -0.57
CA SER A 392 -23.77 -13.60 -0.59
C SER A 392 -24.74 -14.48 -1.37
N ASP A 393 -24.28 -15.10 -2.46
CA ASP A 393 -25.11 -15.93 -3.34
C ASP A 393 -25.28 -17.37 -2.82
N THR A 394 -24.33 -17.90 -2.04
CA THR A 394 -24.25 -19.35 -1.74
C THR A 394 -24.33 -19.75 -0.27
N PHE A 395 -24.26 -18.81 0.68
CA PHE A 395 -24.36 -19.09 2.12
C PHE A 395 -25.73 -18.68 2.67
N HIS A 396 -26.23 -19.42 3.66
CA HIS A 396 -27.41 -19.02 4.44
C HIS A 396 -27.07 -17.96 5.50
N GLU A 397 -28.07 -17.23 6.01
CA GLU A 397 -27.83 -16.10 6.94
C GLU A 397 -27.10 -16.50 8.23
N ASN A 398 -27.42 -17.67 8.78
CA ASN A 398 -26.68 -18.21 9.94
C ASN A 398 -25.23 -18.56 9.57
N GLU A 399 -25.00 -19.15 8.40
CA GLU A 399 -23.63 -19.48 7.94
C GLU A 399 -22.81 -18.22 7.67
N LYS A 400 -23.44 -17.08 7.31
CA LYS A 400 -22.78 -15.77 7.17
C LYS A 400 -22.37 -15.19 8.53
N CYS A 401 -23.17 -15.36 9.57
CA CYS A 401 -22.82 -14.93 10.93
C CYS A 401 -21.64 -15.74 11.54
N ASP A 402 -21.41 -16.97 11.07
CA ASP A 402 -20.28 -17.79 11.50
C ASP A 402 -18.92 -17.35 10.90
N LEU A 403 -18.90 -16.37 9.98
CA LEU A 403 -17.70 -15.95 9.26
C LEU A 403 -17.04 -14.71 9.86
N ASP A 404 -15.71 -14.74 9.90
CA ASP A 404 -14.85 -13.65 10.31
C ASP A 404 -13.80 -13.37 9.22
N GLU A 405 -13.25 -12.15 9.19
CA GLU A 405 -12.36 -11.68 8.11
C GLU A 405 -11.14 -10.92 8.65
N MET A 406 -9.93 -11.35 8.27
CA MET A 406 -8.68 -10.69 8.65
C MET A 406 -7.90 -10.21 7.43
N ARG A 407 -7.47 -8.94 7.42
CA ARG A 407 -6.60 -8.42 6.35
C ARG A 407 -5.14 -8.73 6.66
N ILE A 408 -4.65 -9.89 6.21
CA ILE A 408 -3.24 -10.27 6.33
C ILE A 408 -2.40 -9.65 5.21
N PHE A 409 -2.89 -9.64 3.96
CA PHE A 409 -2.13 -9.15 2.82
C PHE A 409 -2.54 -7.73 2.38
N LEU A 410 -1.53 -6.85 2.28
CA LEU A 410 -1.69 -5.49 1.78
C LEU A 410 -1.42 -5.47 0.27
N LEU A 411 -2.47 -5.65 -0.54
CA LEU A 411 -2.39 -5.38 -1.98
C LEU A 411 -2.05 -3.89 -2.24
N PRO A 412 -1.20 -3.57 -3.23
CA PRO A 412 -0.98 -2.20 -3.67
C PRO A 412 -2.28 -1.53 -4.11
N LYS A 413 -2.32 -0.19 -4.07
CA LYS A 413 -3.45 0.56 -4.65
C LYS A 413 -3.42 0.50 -6.18
N LEU A 414 -4.59 0.63 -6.80
CA LEU A 414 -4.75 0.83 -8.24
C LEU A 414 -4.54 2.30 -8.58
N SER A 415 -3.97 2.59 -9.75
CA SER A 415 -3.85 3.94 -10.32
C SER A 415 -3.95 3.85 -11.85
N ILE A 416 -4.46 4.90 -12.50
CA ILE A 416 -4.38 5.04 -13.95
C ILE A 416 -2.90 5.29 -14.31
N PRO A 417 -2.29 4.43 -15.15
CA PRO A 417 -0.94 4.64 -15.64
C PRO A 417 -0.95 5.56 -16.87
N VAL A 418 0.14 6.30 -17.06
CA VAL A 418 0.45 7.09 -18.26
C VAL A 418 1.89 6.86 -18.68
N VAL A 419 2.23 7.16 -19.93
CA VAL A 419 3.61 7.15 -20.43
C VAL A 419 4.55 7.90 -19.48
N LYS A 420 5.76 7.40 -19.29
CA LYS A 420 6.76 7.97 -18.37
C LYS A 420 7.05 9.42 -18.77
N LYS A 421 7.15 10.33 -17.80
CA LYS A 421 7.32 11.77 -18.02
C LYS A 421 6.21 12.47 -18.86
N SER A 422 5.06 11.82 -19.07
CA SER A 422 3.94 12.40 -19.83
C SER A 422 3.39 13.69 -19.22
N GLY A 423 3.24 14.73 -20.05
CA GLY A 423 2.67 16.01 -19.65
C GLY A 423 1.16 16.00 -19.40
N TYR A 424 0.46 14.88 -19.62
CA TYR A 424 -0.93 14.71 -19.16
C TYR A 424 -1.02 14.32 -17.67
N ARG A 425 0.06 13.76 -17.10
CA ARG A 425 0.11 13.20 -15.74
C ARG A 425 -0.46 14.14 -14.68
N GLU A 426 -0.05 15.41 -14.69
CA GLU A 426 -0.44 16.38 -13.67
C GLU A 426 -1.93 16.73 -13.74
N HIS A 427 -2.44 17.02 -14.94
CA HIS A 427 -3.87 17.31 -15.14
C HIS A 427 -4.75 16.12 -14.79
N PHE A 428 -4.36 14.90 -15.18
CA PHE A 428 -5.06 13.67 -14.77
C PHE A 428 -5.00 13.46 -13.26
N THR A 429 -3.86 13.72 -12.61
CA THR A 429 -3.72 13.61 -11.14
C THR A 429 -4.63 14.59 -10.40
N ARG A 430 -4.66 15.86 -10.83
CA ARG A 430 -5.51 16.90 -10.24
C ARG A 430 -7.00 16.59 -10.41
N MET A 431 -7.42 16.10 -11.58
CA MET A 431 -8.81 15.74 -11.84
C MET A 431 -9.25 14.46 -11.12
N ASN A 432 -8.41 13.42 -11.09
CA ASN A 432 -8.62 12.20 -10.29
C ASN A 432 -8.73 12.51 -8.78
N THR A 433 -7.89 13.44 -8.27
CA THR A 433 -7.98 13.92 -6.89
C THR A 433 -9.31 14.65 -6.65
N TRP A 434 -9.70 15.57 -7.54
CA TRP A 434 -11.00 16.24 -7.43
C TRP A 434 -12.18 15.26 -7.48
N GLN A 435 -12.15 14.24 -8.35
CA GLN A 435 -13.19 13.20 -8.43
C GLN A 435 -13.34 12.45 -7.10
N ARG A 436 -12.24 12.24 -6.36
CA ARG A 436 -12.28 11.68 -5.01
C ARG A 436 -12.92 12.64 -4.02
N ASP A 437 -12.51 13.90 -4.02
CA ASP A 437 -12.92 14.90 -3.03
C ASP A 437 -14.43 15.20 -3.13
N VAL A 438 -15.00 15.24 -4.34
CA VAL A 438 -16.45 15.36 -4.55
C VAL A 438 -17.22 14.03 -4.39
N GLY A 439 -16.52 12.94 -4.06
CA GLY A 439 -17.12 11.65 -3.74
C GLY A 439 -17.53 10.77 -4.94
N LEU A 440 -17.17 11.11 -6.18
CA LEU A 440 -17.44 10.26 -7.35
C LEU A 440 -16.82 8.86 -7.16
N HIS A 441 -15.61 8.77 -6.60
CA HIS A 441 -15.00 7.49 -6.26
C HIS A 441 -15.84 6.68 -5.25
N SER A 442 -16.47 7.34 -4.27
CA SER A 442 -17.37 6.66 -3.32
C SER A 442 -18.63 6.12 -4.03
N ARG A 443 -19.22 6.91 -4.94
CA ARG A 443 -20.37 6.51 -5.77
C ARG A 443 -20.04 5.33 -6.69
N ILE A 444 -18.91 5.39 -7.41
CA ILE A 444 -18.42 4.31 -8.28
C ILE A 444 -18.18 3.04 -7.45
N ARG A 445 -17.49 3.14 -6.30
CA ARG A 445 -17.27 2.02 -5.37
C ARG A 445 -18.57 1.37 -4.91
N GLN A 446 -19.57 2.16 -4.53
CA GLN A 446 -20.88 1.66 -4.07
C GLN A 446 -21.77 1.10 -5.20
N ARG A 447 -21.58 1.54 -6.45
CA ARG A 447 -22.28 0.99 -7.63
C ARG A 447 -21.71 -0.37 -8.04
N TRP A 448 -20.38 -0.49 -8.06
CA TRP A 448 -19.70 -1.62 -8.72
C TRP A 448 -19.17 -2.69 -7.77
N LEU A 449 -18.60 -2.35 -6.61
CA LEU A 449 -18.09 -3.38 -5.71
C LEU A 449 -19.24 -4.10 -4.99
N PRO A 450 -19.22 -5.44 -4.93
CA PRO A 450 -20.04 -6.20 -3.99
C PRO A 450 -19.85 -5.69 -2.56
N LYS A 451 -20.95 -5.43 -1.85
CA LYS A 451 -20.94 -5.03 -0.44
C LYS A 451 -20.63 -6.26 0.43
N LYS A 452 -20.02 -6.05 1.60
CA LYS A 452 -19.89 -7.11 2.62
C LYS A 452 -21.27 -7.71 2.92
N PRO A 453 -21.44 -9.04 2.91
CA PRO A 453 -22.69 -9.67 3.31
C PRO A 453 -22.99 -9.31 4.78
N VAL A 454 -24.18 -8.75 5.02
CA VAL A 454 -24.72 -8.56 6.37
C VAL A 454 -25.56 -9.80 6.69
N CYS A 455 -25.41 -10.35 7.89
CA CYS A 455 -26.33 -11.35 8.42
C CYS A 455 -27.31 -10.69 9.40
N ASP A 456 -28.59 -11.03 9.33
CA ASP A 456 -29.62 -10.53 10.26
C ASP A 456 -29.71 -11.47 11.47
N ASN A 457 -29.11 -11.05 12.59
CA ASN A 457 -29.06 -11.82 13.83
C ASN A 457 -30.29 -11.61 14.75
N SER A 458 -31.44 -11.22 14.19
CA SER A 458 -32.70 -11.04 14.93
C SER A 458 -33.29 -12.36 15.48
N GLY A 459 -32.89 -13.51 14.92
CA GLY A 459 -33.14 -14.83 15.51
C GLY A 459 -32.09 -15.16 16.58
N ARG A 460 -32.49 -15.22 17.86
CA ARG A 460 -31.60 -15.57 18.99
C ARG A 460 -30.80 -16.86 18.70
N GLY A 461 -29.50 -16.74 18.52
CA GLY A 461 -28.60 -17.87 18.31
C GLY A 461 -28.54 -18.81 19.52
N TYR A 462 -29.31 -19.91 19.48
CA TYR A 462 -29.17 -21.01 20.42
C TYR A 462 -27.87 -21.77 20.13
N VAL A 463 -26.81 -21.48 20.89
CA VAL A 463 -25.54 -22.21 20.80
C VAL A 463 -25.76 -23.64 21.34
N SER A 464 -25.98 -24.59 20.42
CA SER A 464 -26.18 -25.99 20.74
C SER A 464 -24.86 -26.66 21.14
N VAL A 465 -24.57 -26.71 22.44
CA VAL A 465 -23.39 -27.40 22.98
C VAL A 465 -23.54 -28.91 22.81
N GLY A 466 -22.56 -29.56 22.17
CA GLY A 466 -22.58 -31.00 21.92
C GLY A 466 -22.29 -31.84 23.18
N LEU A 467 -22.85 -33.05 23.26
CA LEU A 467 -22.50 -34.01 24.33
C LEU A 467 -21.01 -34.41 24.30
N THR A 468 -20.39 -34.31 23.13
CA THR A 468 -18.94 -34.38 22.90
C THR A 468 -18.15 -33.41 23.76
N ASP A 469 -18.69 -32.20 23.96
CA ASP A 469 -18.02 -31.07 24.59
C ASP A 469 -18.15 -31.18 26.13
N PHE A 470 -19.19 -31.88 26.60
CA PHE A 470 -19.40 -32.25 28.00
C PHE A 470 -18.59 -33.50 28.43
N ARG A 471 -17.98 -34.23 27.49
CA ARG A 471 -17.17 -35.43 27.74
C ARG A 471 -16.14 -35.33 28.89
N PRO A 472 -15.32 -34.26 29.06
CA PRO A 472 -14.37 -34.20 30.17
C PRO A 472 -15.05 -34.21 31.55
N ALA A 473 -16.23 -33.58 31.71
CA ALA A 473 -16.97 -33.58 32.97
C ALA A 473 -17.50 -34.99 33.31
N LEU A 474 -18.02 -35.71 32.31
CA LEU A 474 -18.46 -37.11 32.47
C LEU A 474 -17.31 -38.04 32.88
N LEU A 475 -16.12 -37.87 32.30
CA LEU A 475 -14.95 -38.66 32.66
C LEU A 475 -14.52 -38.41 34.11
N VAL A 476 -14.46 -37.16 34.57
CA VAL A 476 -14.14 -36.82 35.96
C VAL A 476 -15.14 -37.45 36.94
N MET A 477 -16.44 -37.40 36.61
CA MET A 477 -17.49 -38.04 37.42
C MET A 477 -17.30 -39.56 37.53
N VAL A 478 -17.04 -40.25 36.41
CA VAL A 478 -16.79 -41.70 36.39
C VAL A 478 -15.54 -42.06 37.19
N TYR A 479 -14.43 -41.34 37.00
CA TYR A 479 -13.20 -41.58 37.77
C TYR A 479 -13.41 -41.36 39.28
N GLY A 480 -14.11 -40.30 39.68
CA GLY A 480 -14.45 -40.04 41.09
C GLY A 480 -15.27 -41.17 41.74
N ILE A 481 -16.29 -41.69 41.04
CA ILE A 481 -17.09 -42.83 41.50
C ILE A 481 -16.23 -44.10 41.65
N THR A 482 -15.43 -44.44 40.65
CA THR A 482 -14.58 -45.65 40.71
C THR A 482 -13.52 -45.56 41.83
N PHE A 483 -12.92 -44.38 42.04
CA PHE A 483 -11.96 -44.15 43.13
C PHE A 483 -12.62 -44.27 44.52
N SER A 484 -13.82 -43.71 44.70
CA SER A 484 -14.58 -43.81 45.95
C SER A 484 -14.91 -45.27 46.31
N ILE A 485 -15.37 -46.06 45.33
CA ILE A 485 -15.65 -47.50 45.50
C ILE A 485 -14.36 -48.26 45.87
N LEU A 486 -13.24 -47.98 45.19
CA LEU A 486 -11.96 -48.62 45.48
C LEU A 486 -11.46 -48.30 46.90
N ALA A 487 -11.55 -47.05 47.34
CA ALA A 487 -11.18 -46.63 48.68
C ALA A 487 -12.02 -47.35 49.77
N PHE A 488 -13.34 -47.44 49.57
CA PHE A 488 -14.25 -48.16 50.46
C PHE A 488 -13.92 -49.67 50.56
N LEU A 489 -13.61 -50.31 49.42
CA LEU A 489 -13.17 -51.72 49.41
C LEU A 489 -11.83 -51.92 50.15
N LEU A 490 -10.88 -50.98 49.99
CA LEU A 490 -9.60 -51.00 50.73
C LEU A 490 -9.79 -50.80 52.24
N GLU A 491 -10.72 -49.94 52.67
CA GLU A 491 -11.08 -49.80 54.09
C GLU A 491 -11.67 -51.11 54.64
N ILE A 492 -12.60 -51.74 53.92
CA ILE A 492 -13.17 -53.05 54.30
C ILE A 492 -12.05 -54.09 54.45
N ILE A 493 -11.17 -54.24 53.45
CA ILE A 493 -10.08 -55.23 53.45
C ILE A 493 -9.12 -54.99 54.64
N THR A 494 -8.71 -53.75 54.88
CA THR A 494 -7.83 -53.41 56.01
C THR A 494 -8.50 -53.63 57.36
N ARG A 495 -9.79 -53.25 57.49
CA ARG A 495 -10.59 -53.46 58.72
C ARG A 495 -10.76 -54.95 59.04
N TYR A 496 -11.02 -55.80 58.05
CA TYR A 496 -11.07 -57.25 58.22
C TYR A 496 -9.71 -57.84 58.65
N ARG A 497 -8.60 -57.43 58.00
CA ARG A 497 -7.24 -57.89 58.38
C ARG A 497 -6.87 -57.47 59.80
N CYS A 498 -7.16 -56.23 60.20
CA CYS A 498 -6.96 -55.76 61.57
C CYS A 498 -7.84 -56.47 62.60
N GLY A 499 -9.08 -56.81 62.25
CA GLY A 499 -9.98 -57.61 63.10
C GLY A 499 -9.43 -59.03 63.36
N PHE A 500 -8.91 -59.68 62.31
CA PHE A 500 -8.28 -61.00 62.41
C PHE A 500 -7.03 -60.97 63.31
N LEU A 501 -6.15 -59.98 63.10
CA LEU A 501 -4.95 -59.79 63.92
C LEU A 501 -5.25 -59.47 65.40
N LYS A 502 -6.34 -58.75 65.69
CA LYS A 502 -6.81 -58.54 67.09
C LYS A 502 -7.34 -59.83 67.72
N LYS A 503 -8.03 -60.70 66.97
CA LYS A 503 -8.43 -62.05 67.47
C LYS A 503 -7.21 -62.88 67.86
N SER A 504 -6.14 -62.85 67.06
CA SER A 504 -4.91 -63.65 67.30
C SER A 504 -4.10 -63.26 68.55
N LYS A 505 -4.37 -62.13 69.22
CA LYS A 505 -3.57 -61.65 70.38
C LYS A 505 -4.19 -61.93 71.76
N ARG A 506 -5.38 -62.54 71.87
CA ARG A 506 -5.97 -62.93 73.16
C ARG A 506 -5.38 -64.24 73.71
N LYS A 507 -4.31 -64.15 74.52
CA LYS A 507 -3.84 -65.29 75.36
C LYS A 507 -4.79 -65.52 76.56
N PRO A 508 -4.96 -66.77 77.03
CA PRO A 508 -5.77 -67.07 78.21
C PRO A 508 -5.08 -66.64 79.52
N ARG A 509 -5.87 -66.39 80.58
CA ARG A 509 -5.37 -66.19 81.95
C ARG A 509 -4.72 -67.48 82.47
N LYS A 510 -3.51 -67.39 83.04
CA LYS A 510 -2.94 -68.50 83.84
C LYS A 510 -3.71 -68.63 85.16
N VAL A 511 -4.18 -69.83 85.46
CA VAL A 511 -4.72 -70.19 86.78
C VAL A 511 -3.54 -70.48 87.72
N LYS A 512 -3.58 -69.99 88.97
CA LYS A 512 -2.63 -70.40 90.02
C LYS A 512 -3.08 -71.74 90.60
N HIS A 513 -2.21 -72.74 90.57
CA HIS A 513 -2.39 -73.98 91.34
C HIS A 513 -1.95 -73.73 92.79
N TRP A 514 -2.70 -74.29 93.76
CA TRP A 514 -2.34 -74.27 95.18
C TRP A 514 -1.97 -75.70 95.59
N ASN A 515 -0.73 -75.91 96.05
CA ASN A 515 -0.37 -77.16 96.71
C ASN A 515 -0.88 -77.14 98.16
N ARG A 516 -1.45 -78.26 98.62
CA ARG A 516 -1.58 -78.54 100.06
C ARG A 516 -0.45 -79.44 100.52
N VAL A 517 -0.06 -79.26 101.77
CA VAL A 517 0.86 -80.14 102.51
C VAL A 517 0.05 -81.32 103.08
N LEU A 518 0.75 -82.42 103.38
CA LEU A 518 0.22 -83.60 104.10
C LEU A 518 0.10 -83.33 105.60
#